data_AF-A0AA37WFE9-F1
#
_entry.id   AF-A0AA37WFE9-F1
#
_cell.length_a   1.000
_cell.length_b   1.000
_cell.length_c   1.000
_cell.angle_alpha   90.00
_cell.angle_beta   90.00
_cell.angle_gamma   90.00
#
_symmetry.space_group_name_H-M   'P 1'
#
loop_
_entity.id
_entity.type
_entity.pdbx_description
1 polymer ?
#
loop_
_entity_poly.entity_id
_entity_poly.type
_entity_poly.pdbx_seq_one_letter_code
_entity_poly.pdbx_strand_id
1 'polypeptide(L)'
;MKKNKYSGILGVLTERGKNGTAEDVDIIMSQLTSETNLVMTRFIDFALSLVEKQEGIERLKYYLFKGTLIQRNYSSLFFNRRLDYEIVMEVYKQGAIDEIQAFAR
;
A
#
# COMPACT_ATOMS: atom_id res chain seq x y z
N MET A 1 -1.10 -3.54 28.14
CA MET A 1 -1.96 -3.02 27.05
C MET A 1 -2.62 -4.19 26.34
N LYS A 2 -3.96 -4.28 26.30
CA LYS A 2 -4.66 -5.27 25.47
C LYS A 2 -4.37 -4.94 24.01
N LYS A 3 -3.58 -5.77 23.31
CA LYS A 3 -3.48 -5.70 21.84
C LYS A 3 -4.89 -5.92 21.31
N ASN A 4 -5.51 -4.90 20.72
CA ASN A 4 -6.73 -5.08 19.95
C ASN A 4 -6.42 -6.11 18.86
N LYS A 5 -6.84 -7.35 19.09
CA LYS A 5 -6.65 -8.44 18.15
C LYS A 5 -7.76 -8.29 17.13
N TYR A 6 -7.47 -7.59 16.04
CA TYR A 6 -8.39 -7.53 14.90
C TYR A 6 -8.71 -8.96 14.46
N SER A 7 -9.98 -9.24 14.18
CA SER A 7 -10.46 -10.55 13.74
C SER A 7 -10.81 -10.54 12.26
N GLY A 8 -11.00 -11.73 11.67
CA GLY A 8 -11.35 -11.88 10.25
C GLY A 8 -10.26 -11.34 9.32
N ILE A 9 -10.69 -10.87 8.14
CA ILE A 9 -9.77 -10.41 7.09
C ILE A 9 -8.89 -9.24 7.53
N LEU A 10 -9.42 -8.31 8.34
CA LEU A 10 -8.64 -7.19 8.86
C LEU A 10 -7.50 -7.68 9.77
N GLY A 11 -7.76 -8.70 10.60
CA GLY A 11 -6.72 -9.35 11.41
C GLY A 11 -5.61 -9.96 10.57
N VAL A 12 -5.98 -10.70 9.52
CA VAL A 12 -5.01 -11.31 8.59
C VAL A 12 -4.15 -10.25 7.92
N LEU A 13 -4.75 -9.21 7.34
CA LEU A 13 -4.02 -8.13 6.67
C LEU A 13 -3.14 -7.35 7.64
N THR A 14 -3.62 -7.10 8.86
CA THR A 14 -2.85 -6.39 9.89
C THR A 14 -1.57 -7.13 10.27
N GLU A 15 -1.65 -8.45 10.48
CA GLU A 15 -0.47 -9.24 10.84
C GLU A 15 0.53 -9.32 9.68
N ARG A 16 0.04 -9.39 8.44
CA ARG A 16 0.90 -9.29 7.25
C ARG A 16 1.58 -7.93 7.14
N GLY A 17 0.85 -6.84 7.35
CA GLY A 17 1.42 -5.48 7.34
C GLY A 17 2.54 -5.33 8.35
N LYS A 18 2.33 -5.80 9.59
CA LYS A 18 3.36 -5.81 10.65
C LYS A 18 4.55 -6.70 10.33
N ASN A 19 4.33 -7.86 9.70
CA ASN A 19 5.43 -8.72 9.29
C ASN A 19 6.20 -8.09 8.12
N GLY A 20 5.52 -7.41 7.19
CA GLY A 20 6.12 -6.50 6.23
C GLY A 20 7.12 -7.12 5.25
N THR A 21 7.08 -8.44 5.04
CA THR A 21 7.95 -9.09 4.04
C THR A 21 7.48 -8.73 2.63
N ALA A 22 8.33 -8.95 1.63
CA ALA A 22 7.91 -8.77 0.23
C ALA A 22 6.70 -9.67 -0.13
N GLU A 23 6.66 -10.90 0.38
CA GLU A 23 5.54 -11.83 0.18
C GLU A 23 4.26 -11.33 0.87
N ASP A 24 4.37 -10.77 2.07
CA ASP A 24 3.21 -10.17 2.75
C ASP A 24 2.63 -8.98 1.98
N VAL A 25 3.50 -8.11 1.45
CA VAL A 25 3.09 -7.01 0.58
C VAL A 25 2.40 -7.55 -0.67
N ASP A 26 2.94 -8.60 -1.31
CA ASP A 26 2.30 -9.22 -2.48
C ASP A 26 0.90 -9.73 -2.16
N ILE A 27 0.74 -10.37 -1.01
CA ILE A 27 -0.55 -10.89 -0.59
C ILE A 27 -1.53 -9.76 -0.30
N ILE A 28 -1.10 -8.68 0.37
CA ILE A 28 -1.97 -7.51 0.60
C ILE A 28 -2.35 -6.85 -0.74
N MET A 29 -1.38 -6.64 -1.63
CA MET A 29 -1.55 -5.97 -2.92
C MET A 29 -2.36 -6.80 -3.91
N SER A 30 -2.36 -8.13 -3.77
CA SER A 30 -3.21 -9.03 -4.58
C SER A 30 -4.71 -8.80 -4.34
N GLN A 31 -5.07 -8.19 -3.20
CA GLN A 31 -6.46 -7.88 -2.86
C GLN A 31 -6.98 -6.58 -3.50
N LEU A 32 -6.11 -5.81 -4.18
CA LEU A 32 -6.48 -4.60 -4.91
C LEU A 32 -6.83 -4.97 -6.37
N THR A 33 -8.08 -5.35 -6.60
CA THR A 33 -8.65 -5.67 -7.91
C THR A 33 -9.71 -4.62 -8.30
N SER A 34 -10.26 -4.73 -9.50
CA SER A 34 -11.38 -3.88 -9.95
C SER A 34 -12.68 -4.11 -9.16
N GLU A 35 -12.78 -5.19 -8.40
CA GLU A 35 -13.98 -5.57 -7.63
C GLU A 35 -13.84 -5.24 -6.14
N THR A 36 -12.69 -4.71 -5.71
CA THR A 36 -12.44 -4.40 -4.30
C THR A 36 -13.35 -3.27 -3.82
N ASN A 37 -14.18 -3.57 -2.82
CA ASN A 37 -15.07 -2.57 -2.23
C ASN A 37 -14.34 -1.61 -1.28
N LEU A 38 -14.99 -0.48 -0.96
CA LEU A 38 -14.42 0.58 -0.14
C LEU A 38 -13.97 0.13 1.26
N VAL A 39 -14.66 -0.84 1.87
CA VAL A 39 -14.28 -1.34 3.20
C VAL A 39 -12.97 -2.10 3.12
N MET A 40 -12.84 -2.97 2.12
CA MET A 40 -11.64 -3.76 1.90
C MET A 40 -10.45 -2.88 1.52
N THR A 41 -10.65 -1.87 0.68
CA THR A 41 -9.55 -0.94 0.34
C THR A 41 -9.06 -0.15 1.54
N ARG A 42 -9.92 0.21 2.50
CA ARG A 42 -9.52 0.83 3.78
C ARG A 42 -8.72 -0.12 4.67
N PHE A 43 -9.08 -1.41 4.68
CA PHE A 43 -8.31 -2.42 5.41
C PHE A 43 -6.93 -2.63 4.81
N ILE A 44 -6.84 -2.63 3.47
CA ILE A 44 -5.57 -2.71 2.75
C ILE A 44 -4.72 -1.48 3.03
N ASP A 45 -5.28 -0.26 2.93
CA ASP A 45 -4.57 0.99 3.26
C ASP A 45 -3.94 0.95 4.65
N PHE A 46 -4.76 0.53 5.64
CA PHE A 46 -4.32 0.40 7.01
C PHE A 46 -3.23 -0.67 7.16
N ALA A 47 -3.35 -1.81 6.48
CA ALA A 47 -2.32 -2.85 6.55
C ALA A 47 -1.00 -2.39 5.93
N LEU A 48 -1.04 -1.70 4.78
CA LEU A 48 0.16 -1.17 4.13
C LEU A 48 0.87 -0.12 4.98
N SER A 49 0.14 0.71 5.73
CA SER A 49 0.76 1.71 6.61
C SER A 49 1.57 1.11 7.77
N LEU A 50 1.39 -0.18 8.07
CA LEU A 50 2.13 -0.91 9.10
C LEU A 50 3.45 -1.51 8.59
N VAL A 51 3.72 -1.43 7.28
CA VAL A 51 4.94 -2.00 6.68
C VAL A 51 6.14 -1.10 6.99
N GLU A 52 7.02 -1.58 7.86
CA GLU A 52 8.25 -0.87 8.26
C GLU A 52 9.53 -1.55 7.77
N LYS A 53 9.48 -2.82 7.35
CA LYS A 53 10.66 -3.54 6.86
C LYS A 53 11.08 -3.03 5.48
N GLN A 54 12.39 -2.89 5.29
CA GLN A 54 12.95 -2.41 4.02
C GLN A 54 12.53 -3.28 2.82
N GLU A 55 12.49 -4.61 2.97
CA GLU A 55 12.06 -5.52 1.90
C GLU A 55 10.62 -5.25 1.44
N GLY A 56 9.70 -4.96 2.37
CA GLY A 56 8.32 -4.61 2.05
C GLY A 56 8.21 -3.23 1.42
N ILE A 57 9.02 -2.27 1.88
CA ILE A 57 9.09 -0.91 1.31
C ILE A 57 9.58 -0.98 -0.15
N GLU A 58 10.65 -1.75 -0.43
CA GLU A 58 11.12 -1.98 -1.80
C GLU A 58 10.06 -2.69 -2.65
N ARG A 59 9.25 -3.57 -2.05
CA ARG A 59 8.15 -4.21 -2.77
C ARG A 59 7.02 -3.25 -3.08
N LEU A 60 6.70 -2.32 -2.19
CA LEU A 60 5.75 -1.23 -2.45
C LEU A 60 6.27 -0.29 -3.54
N LYS A 61 7.57 -0.02 -3.57
CA LYS A 61 8.22 0.69 -4.68
C LYS A 61 8.03 -0.06 -6.00
N TYR A 62 8.24 -1.38 -6.03
CA TYR A 62 7.96 -2.17 -7.24
C TYR A 62 6.52 -1.95 -7.73
N TYR A 63 5.53 -2.01 -6.85
CA TYR A 63 4.13 -1.78 -7.22
C TYR A 63 3.83 -0.34 -7.65
N LEU A 64 4.49 0.66 -7.08
CA LEU A 64 4.37 2.05 -7.51
C LEU A 64 4.75 2.23 -8.99
N PHE A 65 5.77 1.53 -9.48
CA PHE A 65 6.20 1.63 -10.89
C PHE A 65 5.53 0.60 -11.80
N LYS A 66 5.30 -0.62 -11.32
CA LYS A 66 4.92 -1.79 -12.14
C LYS A 66 3.55 -2.38 -11.84
N GLY A 67 2.86 -1.90 -10.80
CA GLY A 67 1.53 -2.37 -10.43
C GLY A 67 0.43 -1.92 -11.39
N THR A 68 -0.77 -2.44 -11.17
CA THR A 68 -2.02 -1.92 -11.77
C THR A 68 -2.31 -0.51 -11.28
N LEU A 69 -3.23 0.22 -11.93
CA LEU A 69 -3.57 1.58 -11.52
C LEU A 69 -3.93 1.68 -10.02
N ILE A 70 -4.79 0.78 -9.52
CA ILE A 70 -5.16 0.76 -8.09
C ILE A 70 -3.97 0.44 -7.19
N GLN A 71 -3.08 -0.48 -7.58
CA GLN A 71 -1.88 -0.79 -6.81
C GLN A 71 -0.90 0.40 -6.76
N ARG A 72 -0.71 1.10 -7.88
CA ARG A 72 0.11 2.32 -7.92
C ARG A 72 -0.46 3.40 -7.01
N ASN A 73 -1.77 3.58 -7.04
CA ASN A 73 -2.46 4.56 -6.20
C ASN A 73 -2.24 4.30 -4.70
N TYR A 74 -2.44 3.06 -4.26
CA TYR A 74 -2.19 2.69 -2.85
C TYR A 74 -0.71 2.74 -2.46
N SER A 75 0.20 2.42 -3.39
CA SER A 75 1.64 2.59 -3.17
C SER A 75 2.02 4.07 -3.07
N SER A 76 1.41 4.93 -3.88
CA SER A 76 1.61 6.38 -3.82
C SER A 76 1.14 6.96 -2.48
N LEU A 77 -0.02 6.52 -1.96
CA LEU A 77 -0.49 6.90 -0.62
C LEU A 77 0.52 6.52 0.47
N PHE A 78 1.07 5.31 0.38
CA PHE A 78 2.09 4.83 1.32
C PHE A 78 3.32 5.76 1.34
N PHE A 79 3.91 6.07 0.18
CA PHE A 79 5.09 6.94 0.10
C PHE A 79 4.80 8.40 0.47
N ASN A 80 3.64 8.94 0.08
CA ASN A 80 3.23 10.30 0.44
C ASN A 80 3.13 10.50 1.96
N ARG A 81 2.60 9.51 2.68
CA ARG A 81 2.51 9.56 4.16
C ARG A 81 3.87 9.46 4.85
N ARG A 82 4.86 8.92 4.15
CA ARG A 82 6.26 8.83 4.61
C ARG A 82 7.11 10.03 4.20
N LEU A 83 6.52 10.99 3.50
CA LEU A 83 7.21 12.18 2.95
C LEU A 83 8.23 11.83 1.85
N ASP A 84 8.14 10.63 1.29
CA ASP A 84 9.00 10.15 0.21
C ASP A 84 8.50 10.71 -1.13
N TYR A 85 8.42 12.03 -1.27
CA TYR A 85 7.76 12.68 -2.41
C TYR A 85 8.51 12.52 -3.73
N GLU A 86 9.83 12.39 -3.69
CA GLU A 86 10.66 12.31 -4.89
C GLU A 86 10.28 11.11 -5.77
N ILE A 87 10.04 9.95 -5.15
CA ILE A 87 9.69 8.73 -5.87
C ILE A 87 8.29 8.78 -6.47
N VAL A 88 7.35 9.43 -5.77
CA VAL A 88 5.98 9.63 -6.26
C VAL A 88 5.99 10.59 -7.44
N MET A 89 6.78 11.67 -7.36
CA MET A 89 6.95 12.62 -8.46
C MET A 89 7.60 12.00 -9.69
N GLU A 90 8.52 11.05 -9.52
CA GLU A 90 9.09 10.29 -10.64
C GLU A 90 8.00 9.55 -11.42
N VAL A 91 7.12 8.84 -10.72
CA VAL A 91 6.04 8.04 -11.32
C VAL A 91 4.96 8.92 -11.94
N TYR A 92 4.66 10.06 -11.30
CA TYR A 92 3.76 11.08 -11.87
C TYR A 92 4.30 11.65 -13.18
N LYS A 93 5.59 12.01 -13.25
CA LYS A 93 6.22 12.51 -14.48
C LYS A 93 6.22 11.49 -15.62
N GLN A 94 6.19 10.20 -15.30
CA GLN A 94 6.04 9.12 -16.29
C GLN A 94 4.58 8.91 -16.74
N GLY A 95 3.62 9.65 -16.18
CA GLY A 95 2.19 9.53 -16.48
C GLY A 95 1.56 8.25 -15.92
N ALA A 96 2.19 7.60 -14.94
CA ALA A 96 1.73 6.33 -14.38
C ALA A 96 0.69 6.48 -13.26
N ILE A 97 0.58 7.67 -12.68
CA ILE A 97 -0.47 8.13 -11.75
C ILE A 97 -0.90 9.56 -12.14
N ASP A 98 -2.10 9.97 -11.74
CA ASP A 98 -2.60 11.34 -11.99
C ASP A 98 -2.18 12.33 -10.89
N GLU A 99 -2.52 13.61 -11.09
CA GLU A 99 -2.20 14.69 -10.16
C GLU A 99 -2.88 14.51 -8.80
N ILE A 100 -4.14 14.08 -8.78
CA ILE A 100 -4.91 13.84 -7.55
C ILE A 100 -4.16 12.83 -6.69
N GLN A 101 -3.72 11.74 -7.31
CA GLN A 101 -3.01 10.68 -6.61
C GLN A 101 -1.60 11.10 -6.19
N ALA A 102 -0.87 11.82 -7.04
CA ALA A 102 0.47 12.31 -6.74
C ALA A 102 0.50 13.18 -5.48
N PHE A 103 -0.54 13.98 -5.24
CA PHE A 103 -0.61 14.91 -4.11
C PHE A 103 -1.54 14.50 -2.96
N ALA A 104 -2.12 13.29 -3.02
CA ALA A 104 -2.98 12.74 -1.96
C ALA A 104 -2.21 12.50 -0.64
N ARG A 105 -2.86 12.74 0.51
CA ARG A 105 -2.28 12.61 1.86
C ARG A 105 -3.26 11.92 2.80
#